data_AF-A0A845ZP97-F1
#
_entry.id   AF-A0A845ZP97-F1
#
_cell.length_a   1.000
_cell.length_b   1.000
_cell.length_c   1.000
_cell.angle_alpha   90.00
_cell.angle_beta   90.00
_cell.angle_gamma   90.00
#
_symmetry.space_group_name_H-M   'P 1'
#
loop_
_entity.id
_entity.type
_entity.pdbx_description
1 polymer ?
#
loop_
_entity_poly.entity_id
_entity_poly.type
_entity_poly.pdbx_seq_one_letter_code
_entity_poly.pdbx_strand_id
1 'polypeptide(L)' 'GGIMDMIHHVEKVAPLRRTVTQEEVGKAAAFLCSDLASGITGQVLYVDAGYEIMGM' A
#
# COMPACT_ATOMS: atom_id res chain seq x y z
N GLY A 1 -9.03 -16.74 13.28
CA GLY A 1 -9.63 -15.69 12.43
C GLY A 1 -9.59 -14.39 13.20
N GLY A 2 -9.09 -13.31 12.59
CA GLY A 2 -8.97 -11.99 13.21
C GLY A 2 -8.00 -11.09 12.46
N ILE A 3 -7.80 -9.85 12.93
CA ILE A 3 -6.89 -8.87 12.30
C ILE A 3 -5.46 -9.40 12.17
N MET A 4 -4.96 -10.10 13.19
CA MET A 4 -3.59 -10.64 13.17
C MET A 4 -3.40 -11.72 12.11
N ASP A 5 -4.42 -12.57 11.90
CA ASP A 5 -4.36 -13.59 10.85
C ASP A 5 -4.33 -12.96 9.46
N MET A 6 -5.07 -11.85 9.26
CA MET A 6 -5.04 -11.09 8.01
C MET A 6 -3.66 -10.46 7.79
N ILE A 7 -3.06 -9.85 8.81
CA ILE A 7 -1.72 -9.28 8.75
C ILE A 7 -0.69 -10.35 8.35
N HIS A 8 -0.69 -11.50 9.05
CA HIS A 8 0.22 -12.59 8.72
C HIS A 8 -0.02 -13.20 7.34
N HIS A 9 -1.26 -13.17 6.86
CA HIS A 9 -1.57 -13.59 5.50
C HIS A 9 -0.95 -12.63 4.48
N VAL A 10 -1.15 -11.32 4.65
CA VAL A 10 -0.54 -10.27 3.80
C VAL A 10 0.98 -10.41 3.78
N GLU A 11 1.64 -10.56 4.93
CA GLU A 11 3.10 -10.76 5.01
C GLU A 11 3.58 -11.96 4.19
N LYS A 12 2.78 -13.03 4.09
CA LYS A 12 3.16 -14.24 3.36
C LYS A 12 2.99 -14.09 1.85
N VAL A 13 1.95 -13.39 1.41
CA VAL A 13 1.50 -13.42 0.01
C VAL A 13 1.81 -12.14 -0.75
N ALA A 14 1.93 -11.00 -0.07
CA ALA A 14 2.31 -9.75 -0.73
C ALA A 14 3.70 -9.89 -1.38
N PRO A 15 3.94 -9.32 -2.57
CA PRO A 15 5.22 -9.36 -3.27
C PRO A 15 6.41 -8.92 -2.41
N LEU A 16 6.26 -7.89 -1.56
CA LEU A 16 7.36 -7.46 -0.67
C LEU A 16 7.51 -8.29 0.61
N ARG A 17 6.67 -9.32 0.81
CA ARG A 17 6.73 -10.26 1.93
C ARG A 17 6.70 -9.61 3.33
N ARG A 18 5.96 -8.51 3.45
CA ARG A 18 5.73 -7.77 4.70
C ARG A 18 4.47 -6.93 4.57
N THR A 19 3.97 -6.41 5.69
CA THR A 19 2.96 -5.35 5.65
C THR A 19 3.56 -4.01 5.25
N VAL A 20 2.71 -3.15 4.70
CA VAL A 20 3.00 -1.73 4.55
C VAL A 20 3.19 -1.06 5.91
N THR A 21 4.06 -0.07 5.98
CA THR A 21 4.25 0.76 7.17
C THR A 21 3.45 2.07 7.07
N GLN A 22 3.11 2.65 8.22
CA GLN A 22 2.42 3.95 8.25
C GLN A 22 3.25 5.07 7.58
N GLU A 23 4.58 5.00 7.69
CA GLU A 23 5.49 5.97 7.07
C GLU A 23 5.46 5.90 5.54
N GLU A 24 5.36 4.70 4.95
CA GLU A 24 5.23 4.53 3.50
C GLU A 24 3.92 5.12 2.97
N VAL A 25 2.81 4.90 3.69
CA VAL A 25 1.52 5.54 3.37
C VAL A 25 1.63 7.06 3.47
N GLY A 26 2.27 7.56 4.53
CA GLY A 26 2.50 8.99 4.73
C GLY A 26 3.35 9.62 3.63
N LYS A 27 4.41 8.93 3.18
CA LYS A 27 5.27 9.37 2.06
C LYS A 27 4.52 9.42 0.74
N ALA A 28 3.70 8.42 0.45
CA ALA A 28 2.85 8.41 -0.76
C ALA A 28 1.82 9.56 -0.73
N ALA A 29 1.18 9.79 0.42
CA ALA A 29 0.27 10.92 0.60
C ALA A 29 1.01 12.26 0.43
N ALA A 30 2.19 12.42 1.03
CA ALA A 30 3.00 13.63 0.90
C ALA A 30 3.42 13.89 -0.56
N PHE A 31 3.76 12.85 -1.32
CA PHE A 31 3.99 12.95 -2.76
C PHE A 31 2.75 13.46 -3.50
N LEU A 32 1.57 12.86 -3.26
CA LEU A 32 0.32 13.26 -3.90
C LEU A 32 -0.12 14.69 -3.53
N CYS A 33 0.23 15.18 -2.34
CA CYS A 33 -0.02 16.57 -1.93
C CYS A 33 1.03 17.57 -2.43
N SER A 34 2.10 17.12 -3.08
CA SER A 34 3.20 17.98 -3.56
C SER A 34 3.06 18.32 -5.04
N ASP A 35 3.78 19.36 -5.49
CA ASP A 35 3.83 19.75 -6.91
C ASP A 35 4.36 18.65 -7.84
N LEU A 36 5.07 17.65 -7.29
CA LEU A 36 5.56 16.49 -8.03
C LEU A 36 4.42 15.62 -8.59
N ALA A 37 3.23 15.70 -8.00
CA ALA A 37 2.04 14.98 -8.44
C ALA A 37 1.08 15.87 -9.26
N SER A 38 1.51 17.05 -9.73
CA SER A 38 0.67 18.04 -10.44
C SER A 38 -0.09 17.50 -11.66
N GLY A 39 0.41 16.44 -12.31
CA GLY A 39 -0.26 15.77 -13.43
C GLY A 39 -1.15 14.58 -13.05
N ILE A 40 -1.31 14.26 -11.76
CA ILE A 40 -1.99 13.06 -11.29
C ILE A 40 -3.33 13.44 -10.64
N THR A 41 -4.44 12.96 -11.21
CA THR A 41 -5.78 13.19 -10.66
C THR A 41 -6.71 12.01 -10.97
N GLY A 42 -7.69 11.79 -10.09
CA GLY A 42 -8.70 10.73 -10.25
C GLY A 42 -8.16 9.30 -10.19
N GLN A 43 -6.94 9.10 -9.67
CA GLN A 43 -6.28 7.79 -9.60
C GLN A 43 -6.39 7.18 -8.21
N VAL A 44 -6.45 5.85 -8.15
CA VAL A 44 -6.27 5.07 -6.94
C VAL A 44 -4.82 4.60 -6.91
N LEU A 45 -4.05 5.05 -5.92
CA LEU A 45 -2.67 4.61 -5.71
C LEU A 45 -2.65 3.58 -4.56
N TYR A 46 -2.34 2.33 -4.87
CA TYR A 46 -2.17 1.30 -3.85
C TYR A 46 -0.82 1.42 -3.15
N VAL A 47 -0.87 1.42 -1.82
CA VAL A 47 0.30 1.44 -0.94
C VAL A 47 0.14 0.31 0.07
N ASP A 48 0.38 -0.90 -0.38
CA ASP A 48 -0.03 -2.13 0.33
C ASP A 48 0.99 -3.27 0.21
N ALA A 49 2.24 -2.93 -0.14
CA ALA A 49 3.30 -3.89 -0.39
C ALA A 49 3.05 -4.84 -1.59
N GLY A 50 2.14 -4.45 -2.50
CA GLY A 50 1.77 -5.17 -3.71
C GLY A 50 0.69 -6.24 -3.48
N TYR A 51 -0.04 -6.17 -2.37
CA TYR A 51 -1.03 -7.19 -2.04
C TYR A 51 -2.19 -7.22 -3.05
N GLU A 52 -2.62 -6.07 -3.57
CA GLU A 52 -3.77 -5.96 -4.47
C GLU A 52 -3.62 -6.78 -5.76
N ILE A 53 -2.42 -6.84 -6.34
CA ILE A 53 -2.17 -7.56 -7.60
C ILE A 53 -2.20 -9.09 -7.46
N MET A 54 -2.30 -9.61 -6.23
CA MET A 54 -2.30 -11.06 -5.97
C MET A 54 -3.61 -11.74 -6.39
N GLY A 55 -4.64 -10.97 -6.78
CA GLY A 55 -5.86 -11.49 -7.43
C GLY A 55 -6.71 -12.40 -6.54
N MET A 56 -6.65 -12.21 -5.22
CA MET A 56 -7.48 -12.92 -4.24
C MET A 56 -8.80 -12.22 -3.96
#